data_AF-A0A832KGC1-F1
#
_entry.id   AF-A0A832KGC1-F1
#
_cell.length_a   1.000
_cell.length_b   1.000
_cell.length_c   1.000
_cell.angle_alpha   90.00
_cell.angle_beta   90.00
_cell.angle_gamma   90.00
#
_symmetry.space_group_name_H-M   'P 1'
#
loop_
_entity.id
_entity.type
_entity.pdbx_description
1 polymer ?
#
loop_
_entity_poly.entity_id
_entity_poly.type
_entity_poly.pdbx_seq_one_letter_code
_entity_poly.pdbx_strand_id
1 'polypeptide(L)' 'MAGNVSKNARRDGTKALTSRWGGVIKMKAIFENGKLRHVAYCEKSGNTARKPKDLM' A
#
# COMPACT_ATOMS: atom_id res chain seq x y z
N MET A 1 -2.11 21.07 28.23
CA MET A 1 -0.97 20.17 28.50
C MET A 1 -0.93 19.13 27.39
N ALA A 2 0.01 19.26 26.45
CA ALA A 2 0.19 18.26 25.41
C ALA A 2 0.67 16.96 26.08
N GLY A 3 -0.21 15.96 26.15
CA GLY A 3 0.11 14.66 26.77
C GLY A 3 1.33 14.04 26.10
N ASN A 4 2.11 13.28 26.87
CA ASN A 4 3.29 12.56 26.40
C ASN A 4 2.93 11.59 25.26
N VAL A 5 2.94 12.09 24.02
CA VAL A 5 2.88 11.28 22.81
C VAL A 5 4.11 10.39 22.83
N SER A 6 3.90 9.09 22.94
CA SER A 6 4.99 8.12 23.02
C SER A 6 5.92 8.28 21.81
N LYS A 7 7.23 8.10 22.00
CA LYS A 7 8.21 8.16 20.88
C LYS A 7 7.90 7.11 19.79
N ASN A 8 7.11 6.07 20.13
CA ASN A 8 6.60 5.02 19.24
C ASN A 8 5.35 5.44 18.46
N ALA A 9 4.69 6.54 18.82
CA ALA A 9 3.59 7.13 18.03
C ALA A 9 4.10 7.88 16.79
N ARG A 10 5.43 8.01 16.64
CA ARG A 10 6.04 8.39 15.36
C ARG A 10 5.83 7.24 14.38
N ARG A 11 4.84 7.41 13.51
CA ARG A 11 4.62 6.55 12.35
C ARG A 11 5.83 6.74 11.43
N ASP A 12 6.86 5.91 11.63
CA ASP A 12 8.02 5.83 10.73
C ASP A 12 7.46 5.77 9.31
N GLY A 13 7.83 6.77 8.50
CA GLY A 13 7.09 7.16 7.31
C GLY A 13 6.69 5.97 6.45
N THR A 14 5.46 5.99 5.94
CA THR A 14 4.96 5.01 4.97
C THR A 14 6.01 4.81 3.88
N LYS A 15 6.80 3.74 3.99
CA LYS A 15 7.83 3.41 2.99
C LYS A 15 7.08 3.19 1.69
N ALA A 16 7.30 4.07 0.71
CA ALA A 16 6.71 3.93 -0.61
C ALA A 16 7.18 2.58 -1.17
N LEU A 17 6.24 1.67 -1.37
CA LEU A 17 6.54 0.34 -1.86
C LEU A 17 6.80 0.47 -3.36
N THR A 18 8.04 0.23 -3.78
CA THR A 18 8.43 0.23 -5.19
C THR A 18 8.24 -1.16 -5.77
N SER A 19 7.73 -1.21 -6.99
CA SER A 19 7.59 -2.45 -7.76
C SER A 19 8.90 -2.83 -8.44
N ARG A 20 9.04 -4.09 -8.85
CA ARG A 20 10.19 -4.56 -9.65
C ARG A 20 10.37 -3.78 -10.96
N TRP A 21 9.31 -3.14 -11.44
CA TRP A 21 9.29 -2.36 -12.68
C TRP A 21 9.60 -0.87 -12.44
N GLY A 22 9.89 -0.48 -11.19
CA GLY A 22 10.21 0.89 -10.79
C GLY A 22 8.98 1.81 -10.70
N GLY A 23 7.79 1.24 -10.48
CA GLY A 23 6.55 1.99 -10.24
C GLY A 23 6.16 1.98 -8.76
N VAL A 24 5.40 2.97 -8.31
CA VAL A 24 4.84 2.95 -6.96
C VAL A 24 3.69 1.95 -6.88
N ILE A 25 3.70 1.10 -5.86
CA ILE A 25 2.62 0.16 -5.56
C ILE A 25 1.59 0.88 -4.68
N LYS A 26 0.40 1.13 -5.24
CA LYS A 26 -0.75 1.67 -4.51
C LYS A 26 -1.68 0.52 -4.11
N MET A 27 -2.13 0.51 -2.87
CA MET A 27 -3.23 -0.37 -2.45
C MET A 27 -4.56 0.23 -2.92
N LYS A 28 -5.35 -0.53 -3.67
CA LYS A 28 -6.71 -0.17 -4.08
C LYS A 28 -7.70 -1.19 -3.52
N ALA A 29 -8.87 -0.72 -3.10
CA ALA A 29 -10.01 -1.58 -2.81
C ALA A 29 -10.92 -1.60 -4.05
N ILE A 30 -11.08 -2.77 -4.66
CA ILE A 30 -11.99 -2.98 -5.78
C ILE A 30 -13.22 -3.69 -5.24
N PHE A 31 -14.41 -3.18 -5.57
CA PHE A 31 -15.68 -3.81 -5.20
C PHE A 31 -16.18 -4.61 -6.39
N GLU A 32 -16.14 -5.94 -6.31
CA GLU A 32 -16.65 -6.84 -7.36
C GLU A 32 -17.62 -7.84 -6.75
N ASN A 33 -18.77 -8.07 -7.41
CA ASN A 33 -19.78 -9.05 -7.03
C ASN A 33 -20.22 -8.96 -5.55
N GLY A 34 -20.39 -7.74 -5.05
CA GLY A 34 -20.80 -7.48 -3.65
C GLY A 34 -19.70 -7.71 -2.61
N LYS A 35 -18.47 -8.01 -3.03
CA LYS A 35 -17.33 -8.27 -2.13
C LYS A 35 -16.22 -7.24 -2.35
N LEU A 36 -15.75 -6.67 -1.25
CA LEU A 36 -14.63 -5.74 -1.24
C LEU A 36 -13.32 -6.54 -1.28
N ARG A 37 -12.52 -6.32 -2.32
CA ARG A 37 -11.21 -6.94 -2.51
C ARG A 37 -10.11 -5.90 -2.43
N HIS A 38 -9.16 -6.12 -1.54
CA HIS A 38 -7.93 -5.33 -1.51
C HIS A 38 -6.93 -5.90 -2.51
N VAL A 39 -6.46 -5.05 -3.42
CA VAL A 39 -5.43 -5.39 -4.40
C VAL A 39 -4.31 -4.35 -4.35
N ALA A 40 -3.09 -4.81 -4.56
CA ALA A 40 -1.95 -3.97 -4.85
C ALA A 40 -1.95 -3.68 -6.36
N TYR A 41 -1.76 -2.41 -6.75
CA TYR A 41 -1.72 -1.95 -8.13
C TYR A 41 -0.42 -1.20 -8.37
N CYS A 42 0.33 -1.57 -9.41
CA CYS A 42 1.53 -0.83 -9.83
C CYS A 42 1.17 0.23 -10.87
N GLU A 43 1.52 1.49 -10.62
CA GLU A 43 1.17 2.60 -11.53
C GLU A 43 1.85 2.51 -12.90
N LYS A 44 3.08 1.99 -12.95
CA LYS A 44 3.88 2.00 -14.18
C LYS A 44 3.58 0.83 -15.12
N SER A 45 3.36 -0.36 -14.58
CA SER A 45 3.08 -1.58 -15.36
C SER A 45 1.59 -1.91 -15.45
N GLY A 46 0.74 -1.21 -14.69
CA GLY A 46 -0.70 -1.52 -14.60
C GLY A 46 -1.01 -2.87 -13.94
N ASN A 47 0.00 -3.58 -13.43
CA ASN A 47 -0.16 -4.93 -12.92
C ASN A 47 -0.87 -4.92 -11.56
N THR A 48 -1.80 -5.86 -11.37
CA THR A 48 -2.56 -6.03 -10.14
C THR A 48 -2.18 -7.34 -9.46
N ALA A 49 -1.99 -7.30 -8.14
CA ALA A 49 -1.75 -8.50 -7.35
C ALA A 49 -2.50 -8.46 -6.03
N ARG A 50 -2.66 -9.61 -5.39
CA ARG A 50 -3.31 -9.69 -4.07
C ARG A 50 -2.43 -9.12 -2.96
N LYS A 51 -1.11 -9.29 -3.05
CA LYS A 51 -0.15 -8.74 -2.08
C LYS A 51 0.87 -7.87 -2.82
N PRO A 52 1.38 -6.81 -2.16
CA PRO A 52 2.41 -5.96 -2.74
C PRO A 52 3.73 -6.71 -2.95
N LYS A 53 4.00 -7.77 -2.17
CA LYS A 53 5.17 -8.64 -2.34
C LYS A 53 5.25 -9.29 -3.73
N ASP A 54 4.11 -9.55 -4.36
CA ASP A 54 4.07 -10.14 -5.71
C ASP A 54 4.40 -9.11 -6.81
N LEU A 55 4.37 -7.81 -6.48
CA LEU A 55 4.69 -6.72 -7.39
C LEU A 55 6.07 -6.10 -7.13
N MET A 56 6.69 -6.39 -5.98
CA MET A 56 8.04 -5.94 -5.61
C MET A 56 9.13 -6.62 -6.42
#